data_AF-A0A495ZKP5-F1
#
_entry.id   AF-A0A495ZKP5-F1
#
_cell.length_a   1.000
_cell.length_b   1.000
_cell.length_c   1.000
_cell.angle_alpha   90.00
_cell.angle_beta   90.00
_cell.angle_gamma   90.00
#
_symmetry.space_group_name_H-M   'P 1'
#
loop_
_entity.id
_entity.type
_entity.pdbx_description
1 polymer ?
#
loop_
_entity_poly.entity_id
_entity_poly.type
_entity_poly.pdbx_seq_one_letter_code
_entity_poly.pdbx_strand_id
1 'polypeptide(L)'
;MPEHKVENTQFQHATILDPVYEEPYIVHLKKEAAGWHGWIPQIPEVECTAKTKKELLNTLATRLREVLQAHEDAWDKQLESDIEAGKLEHLREDTRRAKGEYNRRI
;
A
#
# COMPACT_ATOMS: atom_id res chain seq x y z
N MET A 1 32.81 13.84 21.44
CA MET A 1 31.73 13.54 20.48
C MET A 1 30.62 12.86 21.27
N PRO A 2 29.41 13.43 21.34
CA PRO A 2 28.35 12.89 22.18
C PRO A 2 27.81 11.59 21.56
N GLU A 3 27.60 10.62 22.43
CA GLU A 3 27.11 9.29 22.13
C GLU A 3 25.63 9.40 21.76
N HIS A 4 25.31 9.24 20.47
CA HIS A 4 23.93 9.00 20.06
C HIS A 4 23.51 7.65 20.62
N LYS A 5 22.85 7.67 21.78
CA LYS A 5 21.98 6.58 22.23
C LYS A 5 20.93 6.41 21.14
N VAL A 6 21.17 5.46 20.24
CA VAL A 6 20.12 4.91 19.41
C VAL A 6 19.15 4.31 20.41
N GLU A 7 18.09 5.04 20.74
CA GLU A 7 16.97 4.55 21.52
C GLU A 7 16.49 3.30 20.78
N ASN A 8 16.93 2.15 21.28
CA ASN A 8 16.61 0.85 20.76
C ASN A 8 15.15 0.60 21.10
N THR A 9 14.27 1.32 20.40
CA THR A 9 12.84 1.24 20.60
C THR A 9 12.45 -0.13 20.09
N GLN A 10 12.21 -1.03 21.03
CA GLN A 10 12.00 -2.44 20.77
C GLN A 10 10.62 -2.63 20.13
N PHE A 11 10.54 -2.35 18.83
CA PHE A 11 9.37 -2.64 18.02
C PHE A 11 9.36 -4.12 17.68
N GLN A 12 8.19 -4.75 17.74
CA GLN A 12 8.00 -6.09 17.20
C GLN A 12 7.51 -5.97 15.77
N HIS A 13 7.99 -6.84 14.90
CA HIS A 13 7.55 -6.89 13.52
C HIS A 13 6.64 -8.10 13.38
N ALA A 14 5.53 -7.94 12.68
CA ALA A 14 4.68 -9.04 12.26
C ALA A 14 4.40 -8.92 10.77
N THR A 15 4.14 -10.03 10.13
CA THR A 15 3.71 -10.06 8.73
C THR A 15 2.23 -10.38 8.69
N ILE A 16 1.46 -9.58 7.98
CA ILE A 16 0.07 -9.87 7.64
C ILE A 16 0.02 -10.10 6.14
N LEU A 17 -0.68 -11.15 5.73
CA LEU A 17 -0.97 -11.43 4.33
C LEU A 17 -2.41 -10.98 4.07
N ASP A 18 -2.61 -10.14 3.07
CA ASP A 18 -3.96 -9.88 2.56
C ASP A 18 -4.36 -11.06 1.65
N PRO A 19 -5.53 -11.70 1.88
CA PRO A 19 -5.93 -12.89 1.14
C PRO A 19 -6.29 -12.63 -0.33
N VAL A 20 -6.44 -11.37 -0.75
CA VAL A 20 -6.82 -11.01 -2.12
C VAL A 20 -5.63 -10.54 -2.93
N TYR A 21 -4.74 -9.74 -2.32
CA TYR A 21 -3.54 -9.26 -3.01
C TYR A 21 -2.33 -10.18 -2.84
N GLU A 22 -2.40 -11.16 -1.92
CA GLU A 22 -1.35 -12.14 -1.60
C GLU A 22 0.02 -11.51 -1.23
N GLU A 23 0.06 -10.20 -1.03
CA GLU A 23 1.27 -9.46 -0.69
C GLU A 23 1.53 -9.49 0.84
N PRO A 24 2.77 -9.78 1.26
CA PRO A 24 3.15 -9.72 2.67
C PRO A 24 3.41 -8.28 3.12
N TYR A 25 2.55 -7.76 4.00
CA TYR A 25 2.72 -6.44 4.61
C TYR A 25 3.43 -6.54 5.96
N ILE A 26 4.39 -5.64 6.18
CA ILE A 26 5.15 -5.56 7.42
C ILE A 26 4.42 -4.62 8.38
N VAL A 27 3.98 -5.18 9.51
CA VAL A 27 3.38 -4.45 10.61
C VAL A 27 4.44 -4.17 11.66
N HIS A 28 4.54 -2.90 12.05
CA HIS A 28 5.29 -2.48 13.22
C HIS A 28 4.36 -2.47 14.43
N LEU A 29 4.78 -3.11 15.51
CA LEU A 29 4.03 -3.21 16.76
C LEU A 29 4.88 -2.61 17.88
N LYS A 30 4.25 -1.76 18.68
CA LYS A 30 4.84 -1.15 19.87
C LYS A 30 3.97 -1.47 21.07
N LYS A 31 4.57 -1.97 22.14
CA LYS A 31 3.87 -2.13 23.42
C LYS A 31 3.87 -0.79 24.15
N GLU A 32 2.70 -0.32 24.53
CA GLU A 32 2.50 0.91 25.29
C GLU A 32 1.88 0.62 26.66
N ALA A 33 1.89 1.61 27.57
CA ALA A 33 1.34 1.43 28.91
C ALA A 33 -0.15 1.05 28.92
N ALA A 34 -0.90 1.52 27.91
CA ALA A 34 -2.33 1.28 27.76
C ALA A 34 -2.67 0.06 26.88
N GLY A 35 -1.69 -0.61 26.27
CA GLY A 35 -1.93 -1.73 25.37
C GLY A 35 -0.86 -1.91 24.30
N TRP A 36 -1.30 -2.16 23.07
CA TRP A 36 -0.46 -2.33 21.89
C TRP A 36 -0.88 -1.32 20.84
N HIS A 37 0.10 -0.67 20.23
CA HIS A 37 -0.06 0.18 19.07
C HIS A 37 0.58 -0.52 17.87
N GLY A 38 -0.07 -0.49 16.71
CA GLY A 38 0.49 -1.08 15.51
C GLY A 38 0.12 -0.29 14.26
N TRP A 39 1.04 -0.26 13.31
CA TRP A 39 0.89 0.43 12.04
C TRP A 39 1.67 -0.28 10.93
N ILE A 40 1.30 0.00 9.68
CA ILE A 40 1.99 -0.52 8.49
C ILE A 40 2.76 0.64 7.84
N PRO A 41 4.10 0.66 7.87
CA PRO A 41 4.87 1.77 7.29
C PRO A 41 4.63 2.01 5.80
N GLN A 42 4.24 0.97 5.07
CA GLN A 42 3.91 1.04 3.64
C GLN A 42 2.57 1.76 3.40
N ILE A 43 1.66 1.70 4.37
CA ILE A 43 0.30 2.23 4.28
C ILE A 43 -0.01 2.93 5.61
N PRO A 44 0.41 4.20 5.77
CA PRO A 44 0.28 4.93 7.03
C PRO A 44 -1.17 5.14 7.46
N GLU A 45 -2.13 5.00 6.53
CA GLU A 45 -3.57 5.01 6.82
C GLU A 45 -4.01 3.81 7.68
N VAL A 46 -3.22 2.73 7.70
CA VAL A 46 -3.49 1.51 8.47
C VAL A 46 -2.72 1.56 9.78
N GLU A 47 -3.31 2.23 10.78
CA GLU A 47 -2.85 2.25 12.17
C GLU A 47 -3.99 1.97 13.14
N CYS A 48 -3.70 1.29 14.26
CA CYS A 48 -4.64 1.18 15.37
C CYS A 48 -3.96 0.87 16.71
N THR A 49 -4.75 0.94 17.78
CA THR A 49 -4.36 0.57 19.13
C THR A 49 -5.35 -0.43 19.71
N ALA A 50 -4.87 -1.48 20.35
CA ALA A 50 -5.72 -2.47 21.00
C ALA A 50 -5.11 -2.97 22.31
N LYS A 51 -5.94 -3.52 23.20
CA LYS A 51 -5.49 -4.02 24.51
C LYS A 51 -4.63 -5.28 24.38
N THR A 52 -4.92 -6.11 23.39
CA THR A 52 -4.21 -7.38 23.13
C THR A 52 -3.56 -7.38 21.75
N LYS A 53 -2.42 -8.08 21.62
CA LYS A 53 -1.73 -8.26 20.34
C LYS A 53 -2.61 -8.95 19.29
N LYS A 54 -3.46 -9.91 19.71
CA LYS A 54 -4.36 -10.64 18.82
C LYS A 54 -5.46 -9.75 18.27
N GLU A 55 -6.12 -8.95 19.11
CA GLU A 55 -7.09 -7.95 18.63
C GLU A 55 -6.42 -6.94 17.71
N LEU A 56 -5.23 -6.46 18.07
CA LEU A 56 -4.50 -5.50 17.25
C LEU A 56 -4.26 -6.04 15.83
N LEU A 57 -3.72 -7.25 15.71
CA LEU A 57 -3.46 -7.87 14.41
C LEU A 57 -4.75 -8.11 13.61
N ASN A 58 -5.83 -8.51 14.27
CA ASN A 58 -7.11 -8.71 13.60
C ASN A 58 -7.68 -7.39 13.08
N THR A 59 -7.67 -6.35 13.91
CA THR A 59 -8.12 -5.00 13.52
C THR A 59 -7.25 -4.42 12.41
N LEU A 60 -5.93 -4.61 12.47
CA LEU A 60 -5.02 -4.18 11.40
C LEU A 60 -5.31 -4.91 10.09
N ALA A 61 -5.56 -6.22 10.11
CA ALA A 61 -5.90 -6.97 8.90
C ALA A 61 -7.22 -6.47 8.29
N THR A 62 -8.25 -6.21 9.11
CA THR A 62 -9.51 -5.64 8.62
C THR A 62 -9.31 -4.23 8.03
N ARG A 63 -8.57 -3.36 8.73
CA ARG A 63 -8.28 -2.00 8.25
C ARG A 63 -7.45 -2.00 6.97
N LEU A 64 -6.44 -2.86 6.89
CA LEU A 64 -5.65 -3.06 5.69
C LEU A 64 -6.55 -3.41 4.50
N ARG A 65 -7.47 -4.36 4.69
CA ARG A 65 -8.42 -4.77 3.66
C ARG A 65 -9.31 -3.62 3.20
N GLU A 66 -9.86 -2.85 4.15
CA GLU A 66 -10.71 -1.69 3.84
C GLU A 66 -9.96 -0.62 3.04
N VAL A 67 -8.73 -0.31 3.44
CA VAL A 67 -7.90 0.69 2.76
C VAL A 67 -7.54 0.20 1.36
N LEU A 68 -7.08 -1.05 1.20
CA LEU A 68 -6.75 -1.60 -0.11
C LEU A 68 -7.98 -1.60 -1.04
N GLN A 69 -9.16 -1.96 -0.54
CA GLN A 69 -10.41 -1.90 -1.31
C GLN A 69 -10.75 -0.47 -1.73
N ALA A 70 -10.61 0.50 -0.83
CA ALA A 70 -10.88 1.90 -1.15
C ALA A 70 -9.92 2.46 -2.20
N HIS A 71 -8.64 2.05 -2.14
CA HIS A 71 -7.67 2.37 -3.18
C HIS A 71 -8.11 1.73 -4.50
N GLU A 72 -8.39 0.43 -4.56
CA GLU A 72 -8.88 -0.25 -5.76
C GLU A 72 -10.10 0.44 -6.38
N ASP A 73 -11.13 0.71 -5.59
CA ASP A 73 -12.34 1.40 -6.04
C ASP A 73 -12.04 2.80 -6.60
N ALA A 74 -11.05 3.50 -6.04
CA ALA A 74 -10.62 4.81 -6.53
C ALA A 74 -9.84 4.69 -7.85
N TRP A 75 -8.98 3.68 -7.98
CA TRP A 75 -8.25 3.38 -9.21
C TRP A 75 -9.21 3.00 -10.34
N ASP A 76 -10.23 2.19 -10.07
CA ASP A 76 -11.25 1.80 -11.05
C ASP A 76 -12.04 3.01 -11.56
N LYS A 77 -12.49 3.89 -10.66
CA LYS A 77 -13.18 5.13 -11.04
C LYS A 77 -12.30 6.06 -11.85
N GLN A 78 -11.02 6.18 -11.48
CA GLN A 78 -10.07 7.01 -12.21
C GLN A 78 -9.83 6.44 -13.61
N LEU A 79 -9.71 5.12 -13.75
CA LEU A 79 -9.54 4.44 -15.02
C LEU A 79 -10.76 4.64 -15.93
N GLU A 80 -11.97 4.46 -15.41
CA GLU A 80 -13.21 4.69 -16.17
C GLU A 80 -13.29 6.14 -16.65
N SER A 81 -13.00 7.11 -15.77
CA SER A 81 -12.95 8.52 -16.13
C SER A 81 -11.90 8.83 -17.19
N ASP A 82 -10.72 8.20 -17.13
CA ASP A 82 -9.65 8.39 -18.12
C ASP A 82 -9.99 7.77 -19.48
N ILE A 83 -10.72 6.65 -19.49
CA ILE A 83 -11.29 6.05 -20.70
C ILE A 83 -12.32 7.01 -21.32
N GLU A 84 -13.27 7.50 -20.54
CA GLU A 84 -14.31 8.44 -21.00
C GLU A 84 -13.72 9.77 -21.49
N ALA A 85 -12.68 10.26 -20.81
CA ALA A 85 -11.96 11.47 -21.18
C ALA A 85 -11.09 11.31 -22.45
N GLY A 86 -11.05 10.11 -23.04
CA GLY A 86 -10.26 9.83 -24.24
C GLY A 86 -8.75 9.95 -24.02
N LYS A 87 -8.26 9.98 -22.78
CA LYS A 87 -6.81 10.10 -22.48
C LYS A 87 -6.02 8.90 -23.03
N LEU A 88 -6.69 7.76 -23.21
CA LEU A 88 -6.12 6.57 -23.82
C LEU A 88 -6.06 6.62 -25.36
N GLU A 89 -6.59 7.66 -26.02
CA GLU A 89 -6.46 7.82 -27.48
C GLU A 89 -4.99 8.06 -27.89
N HIS A 90 -4.20 8.74 -27.06
CA HIS A 90 -2.77 8.93 -27.29
C HIS A 90 -1.99 7.60 -27.36
N LEU A 91 -2.42 6.57 -26.62
CA LEU A 91 -1.80 5.23 -26.69
C LEU A 91 -1.94 4.60 -28.09
N ARG A 92 -3.01 4.94 -28.82
CA ARG A 92 -3.20 4.49 -30.22
C ARG A 92 -2.26 5.22 -31.18
N GLU A 93 -2.01 6.50 -30.95
CA GLU A 93 -1.09 7.30 -31.79
C GLU A 93 0.38 6.88 -31.62
N ASP A 94 0.84 6.64 -30.39
CA ASP A 94 2.22 6.20 -30.14
C ASP A 94 2.52 4.82 -30.74
N THR A 95 1.54 3.90 -30.67
CA THR A 95 1.66 2.59 -31.33
C THR A 95 1.78 2.72 -32.86
N ARG A 96 1.13 3.74 -33.44
CA ARG A 96 1.18 4.03 -34.88
C ARG A 96 2.51 4.69 -35.26
N ARG A 97 3.06 5.56 -34.42
CA ARG A 97 4.38 6.18 -34.60
C ARG A 97 5.51 5.16 -34.52
N ALA A 98 5.50 4.28 -33.52
CA ALA A 98 6.50 3.22 -33.34
C ALA A 98 6.52 2.23 -34.51
N LYS A 99 5.35 1.82 -35.04
CA LYS A 99 5.26 0.99 -36.25
C LYS A 99 5.72 1.73 -37.52
N GLY A 100 5.49 3.04 -37.61
CA GLY A 100 5.92 3.87 -38.72
C GLY A 100 7.44 4.08 -38.79
N GLU A 101 8.12 4.12 -37.64
CA GLU A 101 9.58 4.22 -37.58
C GLU A 101 10.29 2.90 -37.91
N TYR A 102 9.71 1.76 -37.51
CA TYR A 102 10.23 0.44 -37.87
C TYR A 102 10.23 0.21 -39.39
N ASN A 103 9.14 0.55 -40.08
CA ASN A 103 9.02 0.37 -41.54
C ASN A 103 9.85 1.35 -42.38
N ARG A 104 10.45 2.40 -41.79
CA ARG A 104 11.32 3.36 -42.49
C ARG A 104 12.82 3.05 -42.34
N ARG A 105 13.17 2.04 -41.53
CA ARG A 105 14.53 1.55 -41.29
C ARG A 105 14.85 0.22 -41.99
N ILE A 106 13.90 -0.36 -42.72
CA ILE A 106 14.06 -1.56 -43.56
C ILE A 106 14.24 -1.13 -45.01
#